data_AF-A0A672K7V2-F1
#
_entry.id   AF-A0A672K7V2-F1
#
_cell.length_a   1.000
_cell.length_b   1.000
_cell.length_c   1.000
_cell.angle_alpha   90.00
_cell.angle_beta   90.00
_cell.angle_gamma   90.00
#
_symmetry.space_group_name_H-M   'P 1'
#
loop_
_entity.id
_entity.type
_entity.pdbx_description
1 polymer ?
#
loop_
_entity_poly.entity_id
_entity_poly.type
_entity_poly.pdbx_seq_one_letter_code
_entity_poly.pdbx_strand_id
1 'polypeptide(L)'
;VLTTLSFDRQFRDQYFDSPDFILTLKDFWLRCREGLWELKCPAVSGTTPDNDTETLCTRYREITSLPLIQSEVSRIIREHTAEGSESNSSQREQIDKVAENEDTEICSADDTKWLNDLNLVCFAEFKTECCSYTLEREAGAVRVDLDQADFGYCVGEIEVLVPEGGDMNAALQRITGTAVELGKLMFGQNYRFFFYAKNI
;
A
#
# COMPACT_ATOMS: atom_id res chain seq x y z
N VAL A 1 17.89 -23.05 -13.62
CA VAL A 1 18.76 -22.15 -12.83
C VAL A 1 17.87 -20.98 -12.44
N LEU A 2 17.52 -20.84 -11.16
CA LEU A 2 16.79 -19.67 -10.67
C LEU A 2 17.77 -18.51 -10.68
N THR A 3 17.67 -17.61 -11.65
CA THR A 3 18.41 -16.35 -11.59
C THR A 3 17.74 -15.53 -10.50
N THR A 4 18.48 -15.27 -9.42
CA THR A 4 18.04 -14.40 -8.33
C THR A 4 18.77 -13.09 -8.49
N LEU A 5 18.04 -12.00 -8.73
CA LEU A 5 18.56 -10.65 -8.58
C LEU A 5 18.15 -10.17 -7.19
N SER A 6 19.13 -9.79 -6.38
CA SER A 6 18.92 -9.20 -5.06
C SER A 6 19.35 -7.73 -5.06
N PHE A 7 18.55 -6.85 -4.48
CA PHE A 7 18.93 -5.46 -4.26
C PHE A 7 18.44 -4.98 -2.89
N ASP A 8 19.35 -4.38 -2.14
CA ASP A 8 19.05 -3.75 -0.85
C ASP A 8 18.65 -2.31 -1.09
N ARG A 9 17.54 -1.89 -0.48
CA ARG A 9 17.01 -0.54 -0.57
C ARG A 9 16.70 -0.01 0.82
N GLN A 10 16.89 1.29 0.98
CA GLN A 10 16.33 2.03 2.09
C GLN A 10 15.43 3.11 1.52
N PHE A 11 14.21 3.22 2.05
CA PHE A 11 13.28 4.28 1.68
C PHE A 11 12.50 4.76 2.89
N ARG A 12 12.02 6.00 2.85
CA ARG A 12 11.12 6.61 3.80
C ARG A 12 9.72 6.71 3.20
N ASP A 13 8.74 6.29 3.96
CA ASP A 13 7.33 6.46 3.66
C ASP A 13 6.68 7.46 4.62
N GLN A 14 5.86 8.35 4.08
CA GLN A 14 4.92 9.18 4.83
C GLN A 14 3.50 8.81 4.39
N TYR A 15 2.65 8.39 5.33
CA TYR A 15 1.27 7.99 5.07
C TYR A 15 0.29 9.09 5.49
N PHE A 16 -0.69 9.35 4.62
CA PHE A 16 -1.64 10.45 4.78
C PHE A 16 -3.07 9.93 4.76
N ASP A 17 -3.90 10.48 5.65
CA ASP A 17 -5.33 10.18 5.72
C ASP A 17 -6.08 11.35 6.37
N SER A 18 -7.40 11.32 6.37
CA SER A 18 -8.21 12.22 7.18
C SER A 18 -8.09 11.87 8.67
N PRO A 19 -8.43 12.80 9.59
CA PRO A 19 -8.47 12.50 11.02
C PRO A 19 -9.38 11.33 11.41
N ASP A 20 -10.38 11.04 10.58
CA ASP A 20 -11.33 9.93 10.76
C ASP A 20 -10.91 8.65 10.00
N PHE A 21 -9.69 8.61 9.44
CA PHE A 21 -9.13 7.45 8.75
C PHE A 21 -9.97 6.95 7.56
N ILE A 22 -10.58 7.88 6.80
CA ILE A 22 -11.53 7.54 5.73
C ILE A 22 -10.88 6.66 4.65
N LEU A 23 -9.63 6.91 4.29
CA LEU A 23 -8.95 6.14 3.25
C LEU A 23 -8.62 4.73 3.75
N THR A 24 -7.91 4.64 4.88
CA THR A 24 -7.44 3.37 5.45
C THR A 24 -8.59 2.46 5.85
N LEU A 25 -9.68 2.99 6.42
CA LEU A 25 -10.89 2.20 6.74
C LEU A 25 -11.61 1.67 5.49
N LYS A 26 -11.42 2.31 4.33
CA LYS A 26 -11.91 1.85 3.02
C LYS A 26 -10.87 1.06 2.23
N ASP A 27 -9.76 0.66 2.86
CA ASP A 27 -8.63 -0.08 2.28
C ASP A 27 -7.89 0.67 1.15
N PHE A 28 -7.89 2.01 1.22
CA PHE A 28 -7.03 2.87 0.40
C PHE A 28 -5.82 3.33 1.20
N TRP A 29 -4.65 3.34 0.57
CA TRP A 29 -3.40 3.70 1.23
C TRP A 29 -2.67 4.76 0.41
N LEU A 30 -2.72 6.01 0.87
CA LEU A 30 -2.03 7.15 0.29
C LEU A 30 -0.67 7.34 0.99
N ARG A 31 0.42 7.39 0.22
CA ARG A 31 1.76 7.68 0.74
C ARG A 31 2.59 8.59 -0.16
N CYS A 32 3.51 9.37 0.42
CA CYS A 32 4.66 9.98 -0.29
C CYS A 32 5.88 9.12 0.07
N ARG A 33 6.46 8.41 -0.90
CA ARG A 33 7.66 7.58 -0.75
C ARG A 33 8.83 8.27 -1.44
N GLU A 34 9.85 8.67 -0.69
CA GLU A 34 11.01 9.39 -1.24
C GLU A 34 10.61 10.57 -2.15
N GLY A 35 9.53 11.28 -1.78
CA GLY A 35 9.03 12.45 -2.54
C GLY A 35 8.06 12.12 -3.66
N LEU A 36 7.79 10.85 -3.93
CA LEU A 36 6.88 10.39 -4.97
C LEU A 36 5.56 9.92 -4.38
N TRP A 37 4.46 10.42 -4.92
CA TRP A 37 3.12 10.06 -4.49
C TRP A 37 2.66 8.72 -5.05
N GLU A 38 2.13 7.87 -4.18
CA GLU A 38 1.57 6.56 -4.53
C GLU A 38 0.23 6.36 -3.79
N LEU A 39 -0.78 5.86 -4.51
CA LEU A 39 -2.07 5.45 -3.94
C LEU A 39 -2.35 3.99 -4.27
N LYS A 40 -2.40 3.13 -3.24
CA LYS A 40 -2.95 1.77 -3.39
C LYS A 40 -4.47 1.83 -3.25
N CYS A 41 -5.17 1.32 -4.26
CA CYS A 41 -6.62 1.20 -4.29
C CYS A 41 -7.03 -0.28 -4.20
N PRO A 42 -8.03 -0.66 -3.41
CA PRO A 42 -8.51 -2.03 -3.37
C PRO A 42 -9.08 -2.39 -4.75
N ALA A 43 -8.72 -3.57 -5.26
CA ALA A 43 -9.32 -4.06 -6.49
C ALA A 43 -10.81 -4.38 -6.24
N VAL A 44 -11.70 -3.87 -7.11
CA VAL A 44 -13.13 -4.17 -7.00
C VAL A 44 -13.32 -5.68 -7.15
N SER A 45 -13.68 -6.36 -6.07
CA SER A 45 -13.92 -7.80 -6.07
C SER A 45 -15.27 -8.07 -6.73
N GLY A 46 -15.26 -8.22 -8.05
CA GLY A 46 -16.45 -8.41 -8.88
C GLY A 46 -17.06 -9.81 -8.85
N THR A 47 -16.68 -10.68 -7.90
CA THR A 47 -17.17 -12.06 -7.86
C THR A 47 -17.40 -12.51 -6.42
N THR A 48 -18.51 -13.20 -6.22
CA THR A 48 -18.87 -13.90 -5.00
C THR A 48 -17.73 -14.83 -4.54
N PRO A 49 -17.45 -14.91 -3.23
CA PRO A 49 -16.38 -15.75 -2.72
C PRO A 49 -16.74 -17.21 -2.93
N ASP A 50 -16.16 -17.83 -3.95
CA ASP A 50 -16.21 -19.28 -4.14
C ASP A 50 -14.77 -19.80 -4.06
N ASN A 51 -14.53 -20.62 -3.03
CA ASN A 51 -13.27 -21.20 -2.55
C ASN A 51 -12.39 -20.37 -1.57
N ASP A 52 -12.02 -21.06 -0.50
CA ASP A 52 -11.10 -20.67 0.60
C ASP A 52 -9.76 -20.06 0.14
N THR A 53 -9.37 -20.21 -1.13
CA THR A 53 -8.12 -19.69 -1.71
C THR A 53 -8.13 -18.20 -2.03
N GLU A 54 -9.31 -17.56 -2.20
CA GLU A 54 -9.39 -16.13 -2.51
C GLU A 54 -9.02 -15.25 -1.29
N THR A 55 -9.03 -15.82 -0.09
CA THR A 55 -8.72 -15.13 1.18
C THR A 55 -7.23 -14.97 1.49
N LEU A 56 -6.35 -15.65 0.74
CA LEU A 56 -4.90 -15.69 1.04
C LEU A 56 -4.11 -14.54 0.42
N CYS A 57 -4.73 -13.75 -0.45
CA CYS A 57 -4.02 -12.84 -1.34
C CYS A 57 -4.80 -11.54 -1.55
N THR A 58 -4.31 -10.44 -0.99
CA THR A 58 -4.91 -9.12 -1.18
C THR A 58 -4.48 -8.52 -2.52
N ARG A 59 -5.38 -7.78 -3.19
CA ARG A 59 -5.18 -7.24 -4.55
C ARG A 59 -5.35 -5.73 -4.55
N TYR A 60 -4.38 -5.03 -5.15
CA TYR A 60 -4.42 -3.57 -5.28
C TYR A 60 -4.10 -3.11 -6.70
N ARG A 61 -4.74 -2.01 -7.08
CA ARG A 61 -4.34 -1.16 -8.20
C ARG A 61 -3.51 0.00 -7.64
N GLU A 62 -2.31 0.22 -8.17
CA GLU A 62 -1.43 1.31 -7.74
C GLU A 62 -1.51 2.50 -8.73
N ILE A 63 -1.77 3.70 -8.20
CA ILE A 63 -1.74 4.94 -8.97
C ILE A 63 -0.51 5.74 -8.53
N THR A 64 0.31 6.17 -9.49
CA THR A 64 1.53 6.98 -9.25
C THR A 64 1.46 8.37 -9.91
N SER A 65 0.44 8.62 -10.72
CA SER A 65 0.20 9.92 -11.35
C SER A 65 -0.51 10.85 -10.37
N LEU A 66 0.15 11.92 -9.92
CA LEU A 66 -0.40 12.86 -8.95
C LEU A 66 -1.79 13.41 -9.32
N PRO A 67 -2.07 13.84 -10.57
CA PRO A 67 -3.43 14.27 -10.95
C PRO A 67 -4.50 13.18 -10.77
N LEU A 68 -4.16 11.92 -11.06
CA LEU A 68 -5.08 10.79 -10.87
C LEU A 68 -5.26 10.46 -9.39
N ILE A 69 -4.20 10.53 -8.59
CA ILE A 69 -4.26 10.37 -7.13
C ILE A 69 -5.19 11.43 -6.53
N GLN A 70 -4.97 12.70 -6.86
CA GLN A 70 -5.78 13.82 -6.36
C GLN A 70 -7.26 13.64 -6.72
N SER A 71 -7.56 13.27 -7.96
CA SER A 71 -8.93 13.02 -8.42
C SER A 71 -9.58 11.88 -7.64
N GLU A 72 -8.86 10.77 -7.43
CA GLU A 72 -9.41 9.58 -6.76
C GLU A 72 -9.60 9.80 -5.26
N VAL A 73 -8.63 10.39 -4.57
CA VAL A 73 -8.75 10.73 -3.15
C VAL A 73 -9.89 11.73 -2.92
N SER A 74 -9.99 12.78 -3.75
CA SER A 74 -11.10 13.74 -3.67
C SER A 74 -12.47 13.08 -3.83
N ARG A 75 -12.58 12.10 -4.73
CA ARG A 75 -13.81 11.33 -4.94
C ARG A 75 -14.19 10.55 -3.66
N ILE A 76 -13.25 9.81 -3.08
CA ILE A 76 -13.49 8.97 -1.89
C ILE A 76 -13.92 9.81 -0.68
N ILE A 77 -13.23 10.93 -0.43
CA ILE A 77 -13.53 11.83 0.70
C ILE A 77 -14.93 12.45 0.53
N ARG A 78 -15.27 12.90 -0.68
CA ARG A 78 -16.60 13.48 -0.98
C ARG A 78 -17.74 12.47 -0.83
N GLU A 79 -17.56 11.25 -1.32
CA GLU A 79 -18.55 10.17 -1.18
C GLU A 79 -18.83 9.86 0.30
N HIS A 80 -17.79 9.77 1.14
CA HIS A 80 -17.97 9.55 2.58
C HIS A 80 -18.71 10.71 3.28
N THR A 81 -18.44 11.95 2.88
CA THR A 81 -19.11 13.13 3.45
C THR A 81 -20.60 13.18 3.07
N ALA A 82 -20.93 12.75 1.85
CA ALA A 82 -22.31 12.66 1.39
C ALA A 82 -23.09 11.54 2.11
N GLU A 83 -22.44 10.40 2.38
CA GLU A 83 -23.02 9.27 3.13
C GLU A 83 -23.32 9.62 4.61
N GLY A 84 -22.56 10.55 5.21
CA GLY A 84 -22.72 10.98 6.61
C GLY A 84 -23.68 12.14 6.87
N SER A 85 -24.32 12.72 5.84
CA SER A 85 -25.20 13.90 5.99
C SER A 85 -26.60 13.62 6.56
N GLU A 86 -26.90 12.37 6.96
CA GLU A 86 -28.00 12.05 7.87
C GLU A 86 -27.48 11.85 9.31
N SER A 87 -26.93 12.90 9.94
CA SER A 87 -27.09 13.19 11.39
C SER A 87 -26.07 14.21 11.91
N ASN A 88 -26.61 15.33 12.40
CA ASN A 88 -26.08 16.22 13.42
C ASN A 88 -24.82 17.05 13.12
N SER A 89 -25.10 18.30 12.77
CA SER A 89 -24.24 19.45 13.01
C SER A 89 -23.83 19.55 14.47
N SER A 90 -22.53 19.56 14.73
CA SER A 90 -22.00 20.23 15.92
C SER A 90 -20.60 20.78 15.63
N GLN A 91 -20.48 22.07 15.91
CA GLN A 91 -19.30 22.91 15.74
C GLN A 91 -18.10 22.31 16.49
N ARG A 92 -16.91 22.39 15.91
CA ARG A 92 -15.68 22.23 16.69
C ARG A 92 -14.61 23.23 16.27
N GLU A 93 -14.01 23.79 17.31
CA GLU A 93 -13.16 24.95 17.33
C GLU A 93 -11.75 24.68 16.78
N GLN A 94 -11.19 25.76 16.25
CA GLN A 94 -9.85 25.92 15.71
C GLN A 94 -8.80 25.82 16.83
N ILE A 95 -7.86 24.89 16.70
CA ILE A 95 -6.65 24.84 17.54
C ILE A 95 -5.44 24.95 16.63
N ASP A 96 -4.88 26.16 16.57
CA ASP A 96 -3.56 26.45 15.99
C ASP A 96 -2.47 26.02 16.97
N LYS A 97 -1.65 25.03 16.62
CA LYS A 97 -0.24 24.90 17.06
C LYS A 97 0.55 24.05 16.07
N VAL A 98 1.38 24.69 15.25
CA VAL A 98 2.50 24.04 14.56
C VAL A 98 3.79 24.50 15.24
N ALA A 99 4.51 23.55 15.83
CA ALA A 99 5.89 23.71 16.22
C ALA A 99 6.75 23.46 14.98
N GLU A 100 7.57 24.44 14.62
CA GLU A 100 8.58 24.32 13.56
C GLU A 100 9.65 23.33 14.02
N ASN A 101 9.71 22.17 13.37
CA ASN A 101 10.89 21.33 13.37
C ASN A 101 11.40 21.31 11.94
N GLU A 102 12.50 22.03 11.71
CA GLU A 102 13.29 22.02 10.49
C GLU A 102 13.88 20.60 10.30
N ASP A 103 13.76 20.05 9.08
CA ASP A 103 14.49 18.89 8.49
C ASP A 103 13.62 17.83 7.75
N THR A 104 12.38 18.15 7.35
CA THR A 104 11.55 17.19 6.56
C THR A 104 10.84 17.84 5.38
N GLU A 105 11.57 18.19 4.31
CA GLU A 105 10.95 18.46 3.00
C GLU A 105 11.44 17.45 1.96
N ILE A 106 10.58 16.48 1.61
CA ILE A 106 10.83 15.53 0.52
C ILE A 106 9.79 15.70 -0.61
N CYS A 107 8.68 16.43 -0.40
CA CYS A 107 7.67 16.71 -1.44
C CYS A 107 7.50 18.26 -1.54
N SER A 108 7.39 18.84 -2.76
CA SER A 108 7.40 20.31 -2.92
C SER A 108 6.19 20.98 -2.24
N ALA A 109 6.33 22.24 -1.82
CA ALA A 109 5.24 22.98 -1.17
C ALA A 109 3.95 23.04 -2.03
N ASP A 110 4.08 23.09 -3.36
CA ASP A 110 2.92 23.09 -4.27
C ASP A 110 2.25 21.70 -4.33
N ASP A 111 3.02 20.61 -4.21
CA ASP A 111 2.53 19.23 -4.26
C ASP A 111 1.82 18.78 -2.98
N THR A 112 1.85 19.58 -1.91
CA THR A 112 1.23 19.25 -0.62
C THR A 112 -0.01 20.10 -0.30
N LYS A 113 -0.25 21.20 -1.03
CA LYS A 113 -1.39 22.10 -0.79
C LYS A 113 -2.75 21.36 -0.80
N TRP A 114 -2.94 20.43 -1.73
CA TRP A 114 -4.18 19.68 -1.88
C TRP A 114 -4.51 18.79 -0.66
N LEU A 115 -3.51 18.41 0.14
CA LEU A 115 -3.72 17.67 1.39
C LEU A 115 -4.50 18.53 2.37
N ASN A 116 -4.12 19.79 2.53
CA ASN A 116 -4.81 20.74 3.40
C ASN A 116 -6.24 21.00 2.91
N ASP A 117 -6.43 21.15 1.59
CA ASP A 117 -7.76 21.37 0.99
C ASP A 117 -8.71 20.19 1.26
N LEU A 118 -8.18 18.97 1.41
CA LEU A 118 -8.94 17.76 1.72
C LEU A 118 -8.90 17.35 3.20
N ASN A 119 -8.31 18.18 4.07
CA ASN A 119 -8.10 17.89 5.49
C ASN A 119 -7.38 16.54 5.73
N LEU A 120 -6.35 16.26 4.92
CA LEU A 120 -5.49 15.10 5.08
C LEU A 120 -4.23 15.48 5.87
N VAL A 121 -3.83 14.61 6.78
CA VAL A 121 -2.65 14.80 7.64
C VAL A 121 -1.74 13.59 7.54
N CYS A 122 -0.43 13.82 7.69
CA CYS A 122 0.52 12.72 7.89
C CYS A 122 0.21 12.07 9.25
N PHE A 123 -0.18 10.80 9.24
CA PHE A 123 -0.51 10.07 10.47
C PHE A 123 0.54 9.01 10.83
N ALA A 124 1.40 8.63 9.88
CA ALA A 124 2.50 7.72 10.11
C ALA A 124 3.69 8.04 9.19
N GLU A 125 4.90 7.94 9.73
CA GLU A 125 6.14 8.06 8.98
C GLU A 125 7.15 7.07 9.54
N PHE A 126 7.84 6.35 8.65
CA PHE A 126 8.92 5.44 9.03
C PHE A 126 9.86 5.18 7.86
N LYS A 127 11.07 4.72 8.17
CA LYS A 127 12.02 4.17 7.21
C LYS A 127 11.88 2.66 7.13
N THR A 128 12.12 2.13 5.95
CA THR A 128 12.14 0.69 5.68
C THR A 128 13.44 0.31 5.01
N GLU A 129 14.10 -0.72 5.54
CA GLU A 129 15.16 -1.47 4.89
C GLU A 129 14.53 -2.67 4.18
N CYS A 130 14.68 -2.75 2.86
CA CYS A 130 14.05 -3.73 2.00
C CYS A 130 15.12 -4.56 1.27
N CYS A 131 15.13 -5.87 1.53
CA CYS A 131 15.88 -6.84 0.74
C CYS A 131 14.93 -7.46 -0.30
N SER A 132 15.10 -7.04 -1.56
CA SER A 132 14.20 -7.42 -2.66
C SER A 132 14.82 -8.50 -3.53
N TYR A 133 14.09 -9.58 -3.78
CA TYR A 133 14.50 -10.70 -4.63
C TYR A 133 13.54 -10.87 -5.81
N THR A 134 14.06 -11.02 -7.02
CA THR A 134 13.27 -11.45 -8.18
C THR A 134 13.58 -12.90 -8.53
N LEU A 135 12.57 -13.76 -8.47
CA LEU A 135 12.62 -15.16 -8.82
C LEU A 135 12.11 -15.34 -10.25
N GLU A 136 13.03 -15.49 -11.20
CA GLU A 136 12.70 -15.76 -12.60
C GLU A 136 12.23 -17.20 -12.80
N ARG A 137 11.04 -17.38 -13.39
CA ARG A 137 10.44 -18.69 -13.69
C ARG A 137 9.86 -18.72 -15.09
N GLU A 138 9.68 -19.92 -15.65
CA GLU A 138 9.06 -20.10 -16.97
C GLU A 138 7.65 -19.48 -17.06
N ALA A 139 6.90 -19.53 -15.96
CA ALA A 139 5.55 -18.97 -15.88
C ALA A 139 5.52 -17.44 -15.63
N GLY A 140 6.67 -16.78 -15.50
CA GLY A 140 6.81 -15.36 -15.17
C GLY A 140 7.49 -15.11 -13.82
N ALA A 141 8.03 -13.90 -13.66
CA ALA A 141 8.77 -13.50 -12.47
C ALA A 141 7.87 -13.35 -11.24
N VAL A 142 8.43 -13.65 -10.07
CA VAL A 142 7.82 -13.42 -8.75
C VAL A 142 8.79 -12.59 -7.92
N ARG A 143 8.32 -11.49 -7.33
CA ARG A 143 9.14 -10.67 -6.43
C ARG A 143 8.90 -11.09 -4.98
N VAL A 144 9.95 -11.11 -4.19
CA VAL A 144 9.90 -11.35 -2.76
C VAL A 144 10.62 -10.21 -2.06
N ASP A 145 9.89 -9.39 -1.31
CA ASP A 145 10.45 -8.24 -0.59
C ASP A 145 10.45 -8.59 0.91
N LEU A 146 11.63 -8.50 1.55
CA LEU A 146 11.80 -8.66 2.99
C LEU A 146 12.07 -7.28 3.60
N ASP A 147 11.07 -6.75 4.27
CA ASP A 147 11.05 -5.39 4.79
C ASP A 147 11.26 -5.39 6.29
N GLN A 148 12.11 -4.49 6.77
CA GLN A 148 12.25 -4.14 8.18
C GLN A 148 12.06 -2.65 8.35
N ALA A 149 11.06 -2.26 9.13
CA ALA A 149 10.85 -0.87 9.50
C ALA A 149 11.82 -0.44 10.62
N ASP A 150 12.11 0.86 10.71
CA ASP A 150 13.00 1.44 11.73
C ASP A 150 12.50 1.32 13.18
N PHE A 151 11.22 1.00 13.37
CA PHE A 151 10.64 0.63 14.66
C PHE A 151 10.69 -0.89 14.96
N GLY A 152 11.41 -1.66 14.14
CA GLY A 152 11.74 -3.07 14.39
C GLY A 152 10.72 -4.10 13.92
N TYR A 153 9.66 -3.69 13.23
CA TYR A 153 8.70 -4.63 12.63
C TYR A 153 9.24 -5.17 11.31
N CYS A 154 9.17 -6.49 11.11
CA CYS A 154 9.61 -7.16 9.89
C CYS A 154 8.41 -7.81 9.18
N VAL A 155 8.37 -7.72 7.86
CA VAL A 155 7.37 -8.38 7.01
C VAL A 155 8.02 -8.93 5.75
N GLY A 156 7.50 -10.03 5.22
CA GLY A 156 7.90 -10.58 3.93
C GLY A 156 6.70 -10.64 2.99
N GLU A 157 6.85 -10.08 1.79
CA GLU A 157 5.79 -10.01 0.77
C GLU A 157 6.18 -10.83 -0.47
N ILE A 158 5.23 -11.54 -1.10
CA ILE A 158 5.43 -12.25 -2.38
C ILE A 158 4.51 -11.64 -3.42
N GLU A 159 5.07 -10.82 -4.30
CA GLU A 159 4.34 -9.94 -5.20
C GLU A 159 4.50 -10.36 -6.68
N VAL A 160 3.41 -10.32 -7.45
CA VAL A 160 3.39 -10.65 -8.88
C VAL A 160 2.63 -9.59 -9.66
N LEU A 161 3.37 -8.73 -10.33
CA LEU A 161 2.85 -7.68 -11.20
C LEU A 161 2.08 -8.26 -12.39
N VAL A 162 0.84 -7.83 -12.56
CA VAL A 162 -0.01 -8.19 -13.70
C VAL A 162 -0.49 -6.90 -14.35
N PRO A 163 -0.30 -6.74 -15.67
CA PRO A 163 -0.86 -5.61 -16.42
C PRO A 163 -2.38 -5.58 -16.33
N GLU A 164 -2.97 -4.40 -16.52
CA GLU A 164 -4.41 -4.22 -16.59
C GLU A 164 -5.06 -5.23 -17.57
N GLY A 165 -6.06 -5.97 -17.08
CA GLY A 165 -6.75 -7.02 -17.85
C GLY A 165 -6.00 -8.36 -17.95
N GLY A 166 -4.86 -8.52 -17.29
CA GLY A 166 -4.09 -9.77 -17.29
C GLY A 166 -4.68 -10.89 -16.41
N ASP A 167 -4.02 -12.05 -16.43
CA ASP A 167 -4.50 -13.27 -15.76
C ASP A 167 -4.18 -13.29 -14.26
N MET A 168 -5.20 -12.96 -13.46
CA MET A 168 -5.13 -12.95 -12.00
C MET A 168 -5.01 -14.36 -11.39
N ASN A 169 -5.55 -15.38 -12.05
CA ASN A 169 -5.46 -16.76 -11.54
C ASN A 169 -4.05 -17.30 -11.71
N ALA A 170 -3.41 -17.04 -12.86
CA ALA A 170 -2.00 -17.37 -13.07
C ALA A 170 -1.10 -16.68 -12.04
N ALA A 171 -1.37 -15.41 -11.72
CA ALA A 171 -0.62 -14.69 -10.69
C ALA A 171 -0.78 -15.33 -9.30
N LEU A 172 -2.01 -15.65 -8.89
CA LEU A 172 -2.29 -16.30 -7.62
C LEU A 172 -1.60 -17.67 -7.50
N GLN A 173 -1.57 -18.46 -8.58
CA GLN A 173 -0.85 -19.74 -8.62
C GLN A 173 0.65 -19.55 -8.43
N ARG A 174 1.25 -18.53 -9.06
CA ARG A 174 2.69 -18.21 -8.89
C ARG A 174 3.02 -17.82 -7.45
N ILE A 175 2.18 -16.98 -6.84
CA ILE A 175 2.33 -16.55 -5.44
C ILE A 175 2.22 -17.77 -4.52
N THR A 176 1.16 -18.57 -4.66
CA THR A 176 0.91 -19.74 -3.82
C THR A 176 2.03 -20.77 -3.98
N GLY A 177 2.49 -21.03 -5.20
CA GLY A 177 3.61 -21.94 -5.47
C GLY A 177 4.90 -21.47 -4.79
N THR A 178 5.19 -20.16 -4.86
CA THR A 178 6.36 -19.57 -4.20
C THR A 178 6.23 -19.60 -2.67
N ALA A 179 5.05 -19.29 -2.13
CA ALA A 179 4.78 -19.37 -0.69
C ALA A 179 4.95 -20.79 -0.15
N VAL A 180 4.50 -21.81 -0.88
CA VAL A 180 4.70 -23.22 -0.51
C VAL A 180 6.18 -23.60 -0.55
N GLU A 181 6.93 -23.14 -1.55
CA GLU A 181 8.37 -23.41 -1.66
C GLU A 181 9.15 -22.77 -0.51
N LEU A 182 8.88 -21.50 -0.21
CA LEU A 182 9.48 -20.79 0.93
C LEU A 182 9.02 -21.35 2.27
N GLY A 183 7.74 -21.72 2.41
CA GLY A 183 7.18 -22.33 3.61
C GLY A 183 7.76 -23.72 3.91
N LYS A 184 8.05 -24.52 2.88
CA LYS A 184 8.78 -25.81 3.03
C LYS A 184 10.20 -25.61 3.59
N LEU A 185 10.81 -24.45 3.38
CA LEU A 185 12.12 -24.09 3.94
C LEU A 185 12.04 -23.58 5.39
N MET A 186 10.84 -23.25 5.89
CA MET A 186 10.62 -22.51 7.15
C MET A 186 9.90 -23.31 8.25
N PHE A 187 9.89 -24.65 8.20
CA PHE A 187 9.32 -25.47 9.30
C PHE A 187 10.02 -25.14 10.64
N GLY A 188 9.36 -24.33 11.49
CA GLY A 188 9.82 -24.10 12.86
C GLY A 188 9.30 -22.90 13.63
N GLN A 189 8.67 -21.87 13.03
CA GLN A 189 8.27 -20.68 13.79
C GLN A 189 6.98 -20.02 13.28
N ASN A 190 6.17 -19.52 14.21
CA ASN A 190 4.91 -18.80 13.98
C ASN A 190 5.18 -17.46 13.29
N TYR A 191 5.25 -17.44 11.96
CA TYR A 191 5.30 -16.22 11.18
C TYR A 191 3.97 -16.03 10.44
N ARG A 192 3.27 -14.94 10.75
CA ARG A 192 2.24 -14.38 9.87
C ARG A 192 2.97 -13.68 8.73
N PHE A 193 3.37 -14.42 7.71
CA PHE A 193 3.80 -13.83 6.45
C PHE A 193 2.56 -13.26 5.75
N PHE A 194 2.54 -11.95 5.57
CA PHE A 194 1.52 -11.29 4.76
C PHE A 194 2.00 -11.29 3.32
N PHE A 195 1.59 -12.30 2.55
CA PHE A 195 1.89 -12.37 1.13
C PHE A 195 0.98 -11.39 0.37
N TYR A 196 1.56 -10.26 -0.06
CA TYR A 196 0.87 -9.24 -0.83
C TYR A 196 0.98 -9.54 -2.33
N ALA A 197 -0.11 -9.54 -3.11
CA ALA A 197 -0.01 -9.54 -4.56
C ALA A 197 -0.02 -8.11 -5.10
N LYS A 198 1.09 -7.69 -5.70
CA LYS A 198 1.18 -6.40 -6.40
C LYS A 198 0.70 -6.50 -7.83
N ASN A 199 -0.21 -5.65 -8.30
CA ASN A 199 -0.57 -5.52 -9.70
C ASN A 199 0.03 -4.21 -10.25
N ILE A 200 0.67 -4.22 -11.43
CA ILE A 200 1.05 -3.02 -12.20
C ILE A 200 0.54 -3.24 -13.62
#